data_AF-A0A482ZQZ3-F1
#
_entry.id   AF-A0A482ZQZ3-F1
#
_cell.length_a   1.000
_cell.length_b   1.000
_cell.length_c   1.000
_cell.angle_alpha   90.00
_cell.angle_beta   90.00
_cell.angle_gamma   90.00
#
_symmetry.space_group_name_H-M   'P 1'
#
loop_
_entity.id
_entity.type
_entity.pdbx_description
1 polymer ?
#
loop_
_entity_poly.entity_id
_entity_poly.type
_entity_poly.pdbx_seq_one_letter_code
_entity_poly.pdbx_strand_id
1 'polypeptide(L)'
;MAGFAGASVATLFTFLPSFLFIFLGGPGTEATRGDLKFSAPLSAVTAAVVGVIVNLAVFFALATLYQNQQIDWIALVITIASLIALLRFKIGIMTVIITSAIIGLGLSFF
;
A
#
# COMPACT_ATOMS: atom_id res chain seq x y z
N MET A 1 -22.78 11.44 -9.97
CA MET A 1 -22.07 12.61 -10.52
C MET A 1 -20.71 12.87 -9.85
N ALA A 2 -20.57 12.70 -8.52
CA ALA A 2 -19.29 12.86 -7.82
C ALA A 2 -18.14 11.98 -8.37
N GLY A 3 -18.44 10.76 -8.83
CA GLY A 3 -17.43 9.87 -9.44
C GLY A 3 -16.82 10.39 -10.74
N PHE A 4 -17.57 11.14 -11.56
CA PHE A 4 -17.06 11.68 -12.82
C PHE A 4 -16.06 12.82 -12.57
N ALA A 5 -16.37 13.71 -11.62
CA ALA A 5 -15.45 14.76 -11.19
C ALA A 5 -14.18 14.18 -10.57
N GLY A 6 -14.30 13.17 -9.71
CA GLY A 6 -13.15 12.48 -9.12
C GLY A 6 -12.27 11.77 -10.16
N ALA A 7 -12.88 11.08 -11.13
CA ALA A 7 -12.15 10.41 -12.21
C ALA A 7 -11.40 11.42 -13.10
N SER A 8 -12.00 12.57 -13.41
CA SER A 8 -11.32 13.62 -14.17
C SER A 8 -10.11 14.19 -13.44
N VAL A 9 -10.23 14.44 -12.13
CA VAL A 9 -9.10 14.92 -11.31
C VAL A 9 -7.98 13.88 -11.24
N ALA A 10 -8.32 12.61 -10.96
CA ALA A 10 -7.33 11.52 -10.94
C ALA A 10 -6.64 11.37 -12.30
N THR A 11 -7.40 11.50 -13.40
CA THR A 11 -6.84 11.43 -14.76
C THR A 11 -5.86 12.57 -15.02
N LEU A 12 -6.24 13.82 -14.74
CA LEU A 12 -5.42 14.98 -15.07
C LEU A 12 -4.21 15.17 -14.14
N PHE A 13 -4.33 14.81 -12.85
CA PHE A 13 -3.30 15.09 -11.85
C PHE A 13 -2.49 13.86 -11.39
N THR A 14 -2.96 12.64 -11.65
CA THR A 14 -2.20 11.42 -11.33
C THR A 14 -1.78 10.70 -12.60
N PHE A 15 -2.71 10.34 -13.48
CA PHE A 15 -2.40 9.50 -14.63
C PHE A 15 -1.69 10.25 -15.77
N LEU A 16 -2.21 11.41 -16.18
CA LEU A 16 -1.66 12.22 -17.27
C LEU A 16 -0.19 12.60 -17.05
N PRO A 17 0.23 13.13 -15.88
CA PRO A 17 1.64 13.42 -15.63
C PRO A 17 2.50 12.16 -15.63
N SER A 18 2.06 11.05 -15.02
CA SER A 18 2.82 9.78 -15.04
C SER A 18 3.02 9.25 -16.46
N PHE A 19 1.99 9.28 -17.31
CA PHE A 19 2.12 8.87 -18.71
C PHE A 19 3.06 9.76 -19.50
N LEU A 20 3.00 11.08 -19.27
CA LEU A 20 3.92 12.02 -19.91
C LEU A 20 5.38 11.70 -19.55
N PHE A 21 5.67 11.44 -18.27
CA PHE A 21 7.02 11.04 -17.83
C PHE A 21 7.44 9.68 -18.36
N ILE A 22 6.52 8.71 -18.50
CA ILE A 22 6.82 7.40 -19.10
C ILE A 22 7.17 7.57 -20.58
N PHE A 23 6.42 8.38 -21.34
CA PHE A 23 6.69 8.58 -22.76
C PHE A 23 7.95 9.42 -23.02
N LEU A 24 8.19 10.47 -22.22
CA LEU A 24 9.42 11.28 -22.33
C LEU A 24 10.65 10.51 -21.81
N GLY A 25 10.51 9.81 -20.68
CA GLY A 25 11.62 9.09 -20.03
C GLY A 25 11.90 7.73 -20.65
N GLY A 26 10.91 7.09 -21.27
CA GLY A 26 11.00 5.79 -21.94
C GLY A 26 12.23 5.66 -22.84
N PRO A 27 12.36 6.45 -23.93
CA PRO A 27 13.50 6.33 -24.85
C PRO A 27 14.86 6.56 -24.17
N GLY A 28 14.93 7.43 -23.16
CA GLY A 28 16.15 7.66 -22.37
C GLY A 28 16.53 6.47 -21.48
N THR A 29 15.54 5.80 -20.88
CA THR A 29 15.77 4.57 -20.11
C THR A 29 16.15 3.39 -20.99
N GLU A 30 15.60 3.28 -22.21
CA GLU A 30 15.92 2.20 -23.16
C GLU A 30 17.35 2.32 -23.70
N ALA A 31 17.79 3.53 -24.02
CA ALA A 31 19.14 3.81 -24.49
C ALA A 31 20.24 3.46 -23.46
N THR A 32 19.86 3.33 -22.18
CA THR A 32 20.79 3.12 -21.06
C THR A 32 20.59 1.78 -20.34
N ARG A 33 19.83 0.84 -20.94
CA ARG A 33 19.51 -0.49 -20.39
C ARG A 33 20.72 -1.41 -20.11
N GLY A 34 21.92 -1.05 -20.57
CA GLY A 34 23.16 -1.82 -20.37
C GLY A 34 24.04 -1.37 -19.19
N ASP A 35 23.77 -0.22 -18.58
CA ASP A 35 24.66 0.38 -17.57
C ASP A 35 24.20 0.08 -16.14
N LEU A 36 25.05 -0.63 -15.38
CA LEU A 36 24.89 -0.93 -13.95
C LEU A 36 24.61 0.30 -13.06
N LYS A 37 24.93 1.51 -13.55
CA LYS A 37 24.66 2.79 -12.88
C LYS A 37 23.18 3.12 -12.70
N PHE A 38 22.25 2.50 -13.43
CA PHE A 38 20.80 2.76 -13.29
C PHE A 38 20.06 1.76 -12.39
N SER A 39 20.67 0.63 -12.07
CA SER A 39 20.08 -0.35 -11.13
C SER A 39 20.13 0.15 -9.68
N ALA A 40 21.23 0.79 -9.27
CA ALA A 40 21.39 1.30 -7.91
C ALA A 40 20.39 2.43 -7.56
N PRO A 41 20.18 3.47 -8.40
CA PRO A 41 19.15 4.48 -8.17
C PRO A 41 17.73 3.89 -8.14
N LEU A 42 17.42 2.96 -9.04
CA LEU A 42 16.08 2.34 -9.08
C LEU A 42 15.82 1.50 -7.83
N SER A 43 16.79 0.71 -7.38
CA SER A 43 16.72 -0.02 -6.12
C SER A 43 16.55 0.92 -4.94
N ALA A 44 17.25 2.06 -4.90
CA ALA A 44 17.09 3.06 -3.85
C ALA A 44 15.67 3.63 -3.80
N VAL A 45 15.06 3.92 -4.95
CA VAL A 45 13.66 4.37 -5.02
C VAL A 45 12.72 3.28 -4.51
N THR A 46 12.90 2.01 -4.92
CA THR A 46 12.06 0.91 -4.41
C THR A 46 12.19 0.74 -2.89
N ALA A 47 13.40 0.86 -2.33
CA ALA A 47 13.64 0.79 -0.90
C ALA A 47 12.98 1.97 -0.15
N ALA A 48 13.07 3.18 -0.71
CA ALA A 48 12.41 4.35 -0.14
C ALA A 48 10.89 4.18 -0.10
N VAL A 49 10.27 3.72 -1.19
CA VAL A 49 8.82 3.51 -1.25
C VAL A 49 8.37 2.41 -0.28
N VAL A 50 9.10 1.27 -0.22
CA VAL A 50 8.79 0.21 0.75
C VAL A 50 8.91 0.72 2.19
N GLY A 51 9.94 1.51 2.49
CA GLY A 51 10.09 2.15 3.80
C GLY A 51 8.91 3.07 4.15
N VAL A 52 8.47 3.89 3.20
CA VAL A 52 7.30 4.77 3.37
C VAL A 52 6.02 3.95 3.62
N ILE A 53 5.80 2.87 2.88
CA ILE A 53 4.64 1.98 3.08
C ILE A 53 4.66 1.37 4.48
N VAL A 54 5.81 0.87 4.94
CA VAL A 54 5.95 0.32 6.30
C VAL A 54 5.68 1.39 7.36
N ASN A 55 6.18 2.61 7.17
CA ASN A 55 5.91 3.71 8.10
C ASN A 55 4.41 4.04 8.20
N LEU A 56 3.72 4.16 7.07
CA LEU A 56 2.27 4.39 7.04
C LEU A 56 1.50 3.22 7.65
N ALA A 57 1.92 1.98 7.38
CA ALA A 57 1.31 0.78 7.95
C ALA A 57 1.42 0.77 9.48
N VAL A 58 2.59 1.12 10.04
CA VAL A 58 2.77 1.23 11.50
C VAL A 58 1.93 2.36 12.08
N PHE A 59 1.88 3.52 11.42
CA PHE A 59 1.04 4.63 11.85
C PHE A 59 -0.44 4.23 11.93
N PHE A 60 -0.98 3.58 10.89
CA PHE A 60 -2.35 3.10 10.89
C PHE A 60 -2.59 1.96 11.88
N ALA A 61 -1.63 1.05 12.05
CA ALA A 61 -1.74 -0.01 13.03
C ALA A 61 -1.86 0.56 14.45
N LEU A 62 -0.99 1.51 14.84
CA LEU A 62 -1.08 2.15 16.16
C LEU A 62 -2.38 2.93 16.34
N ALA A 63 -2.81 3.68 15.32
CA ALA A 63 -4.08 4.41 15.36
C ALA A 63 -5.29 3.47 15.49
N THR A 64 -5.22 2.27 14.91
CA THR A 64 -6.28 1.25 15.01
C THR A 64 -6.23 0.51 16.35
N LEU A 65 -5.04 0.23 16.88
CA LEU A 65 -4.86 -0.50 18.14
C LEU A 65 -5.22 0.35 19.36
N TYR A 66 -5.02 1.67 19.29
CA TYR A 66 -5.35 2.60 20.38
C TYR A 66 -6.65 3.35 20.08
N GLN A 67 -7.77 2.82 20.57
CA GLN A 67 -9.03 3.53 20.53
C GLN A 67 -9.31 4.15 21.90
N ASN A 68 -9.42 5.47 21.97
CA ASN A 68 -9.76 6.21 23.20
C ASN A 68 -8.79 5.94 24.38
N GLN A 69 -7.47 5.90 24.11
CA GLN A 69 -6.39 5.55 25.05
C GLN A 69 -6.41 4.12 25.59
N GLN A 70 -7.32 3.26 25.11
CA GLN A 70 -7.36 1.84 25.45
C GLN A 70 -6.84 1.00 24.30
N ILE A 71 -6.16 -0.09 24.64
CA ILE A 71 -5.71 -1.08 23.66
C ILE A 71 -6.92 -1.94 23.27
N ASP A 72 -7.24 -1.95 21.99
CA ASP A 72 -8.21 -2.87 21.42
C ASP A 72 -7.56 -4.24 21.21
N TRP A 73 -7.86 -5.16 22.14
CA TRP A 73 -7.38 -6.54 22.10
C TRP A 73 -7.87 -7.31 20.88
N ILE A 74 -9.06 -7.00 20.35
CA ILE A 74 -9.64 -7.65 19.18
C ILE A 74 -8.84 -7.22 17.94
N ALA A 75 -8.63 -5.91 17.76
CA ALA A 75 -7.81 -5.38 16.68
C ALA A 75 -6.37 -5.91 16.72
N LEU A 76 -5.80 -6.06 17.93
CA LEU A 76 -4.48 -6.64 18.15
C LEU A 76 -4.41 -8.09 17.67
N VAL A 77 -5.37 -8.92 18.06
CA VAL A 77 -5.42 -10.33 17.64
C VAL A 77 -5.60 -10.45 16.13
N ILE A 78 -6.50 -9.66 15.52
CA ILE A 78 -6.73 -9.68 14.07
C ILE A 78 -5.45 -9.25 13.32
N THR A 79 -4.74 -8.24 13.83
CA THR A 79 -3.49 -7.76 13.25
C THR A 79 -2.40 -8.84 13.29
N ILE A 80 -2.20 -9.47 14.45
CA ILE A 80 -1.21 -10.55 14.61
C ILE A 80 -1.58 -11.77 13.75
N ALA A 81 -2.84 -12.18 13.76
CA ALA A 81 -3.32 -13.30 12.95
C ALA A 81 -3.13 -13.04 11.45
N SER A 82 -3.45 -11.83 10.99
CA SER A 82 -3.25 -11.41 9.59
C SER A 82 -1.76 -11.39 9.21
N LEU A 83 -0.90 -10.89 10.10
CA LEU A 83 0.55 -10.87 9.89
C LEU A 83 1.10 -12.30 9.74
N ILE A 84 0.68 -13.23 10.61
CA ILE A 84 1.08 -14.64 10.56
C ILE A 84 0.53 -15.32 9.29
N ALA A 85 -0.73 -15.07 8.93
CA ALA A 85 -1.34 -15.59 7.72
C ALA A 85 -0.57 -15.20 6.46
N LEU A 86 -0.14 -13.94 6.37
CA LEU A 86 0.64 -13.43 5.24
C LEU A 86 2.08 -13.97 5.24
N LEU A 87 2.78 -13.91 6.38
CA LEU A 87 4.21 -14.21 6.44
C LEU A 87 4.51 -15.72 6.51
N ARG A 88 3.75 -16.48 7.31
CA ARG A 88 4.03 -17.91 7.58
C ARG A 88 3.30 -18.84 6.63
N PHE A 89 2.03 -18.52 6.33
CA PHE A 89 1.15 -19.37 5.53
C PHE A 89 1.04 -18.92 4.07
N LYS A 90 1.59 -17.74 3.71
CA LYS A 90 1.56 -17.17 2.35
C LYS A 90 0.15 -17.13 1.75
N ILE A 91 -0.87 -16.91 2.59
CA ILE A 91 -2.26 -16.80 2.16
C ILE A 91 -2.39 -15.55 1.29
N GLY A 92 -3.18 -15.63 0.22
CA GLY A 92 -3.37 -14.54 -0.72
C GLY A 92 -3.84 -13.25 -0.01
N ILE A 93 -3.21 -12.12 -0.39
CA ILE A 93 -3.47 -10.81 0.22
C ILE A 93 -4.95 -10.45 0.19
N MET A 94 -5.61 -10.67 -0.95
CA MET A 94 -7.04 -10.41 -1.11
C MET A 94 -7.90 -11.22 -0.14
N THR A 95 -7.57 -12.50 0.06
CA THR A 95 -8.29 -13.36 1.02
C THR A 95 -8.13 -12.83 2.43
N VAL A 96 -6.90 -12.51 2.85
CA VAL A 96 -6.62 -11.99 4.20
C VAL A 96 -7.40 -10.70 4.46
N ILE A 97 -7.36 -9.74 3.51
CA ILE A 97 -8.09 -8.46 3.61
C ILE A 97 -9.59 -8.70 3.77
N ILE A 98 -10.20 -9.55 2.94
CA ILE A 98 -11.64 -9.81 3.00
C ILE A 98 -12.01 -10.49 4.32
N THR A 99 -11.27 -11.51 4.74
CA THR A 99 -11.55 -12.20 6.00
C THR A 99 -11.38 -11.31 7.22
N SER A 100 -10.30 -10.51 7.30
CA SER A 100 -10.09 -9.61 8.44
C SER A 100 -11.13 -8.50 8.48
N ALA A 101 -11.54 -7.96 7.33
CA ALA A 101 -12.61 -6.98 7.25
C ALA A 101 -13.96 -7.55 7.70
N ILE A 102 -14.32 -8.76 7.25
CA ILE A 102 -15.58 -9.41 7.67
C ILE A 102 -15.57 -9.70 9.18
N ILE A 103 -14.45 -10.22 9.70
CA ILE A 103 -14.29 -10.52 11.14
C ILE A 103 -14.41 -9.23 11.97
N GLY A 104 -13.68 -8.17 11.59
CA GLY A 104 -13.72 -6.89 12.31
C GLY A 104 -15.11 -6.24 12.26
N LEU A 105 -15.76 -6.26 11.10
CA LEU A 105 -17.10 -5.71 10.92
C LEU A 105 -18.14 -6.49 11.74
N GLY A 106 -18.10 -7.83 11.71
CA GLY A 106 -18.98 -8.69 12.51
C GLY A 106 -18.83 -8.47 14.01
N LEU A 107 -17.62 -8.23 14.50
CA LEU A 107 -17.35 -7.94 15.91
C LEU A 107 -17.73 -6.50 16.29
N SER A 108 -17.70 -5.54 15.36
CA SER A 108 -18.10 -4.15 15.63
C SER A 108 -19.60 -3.94 15.83
N PHE A 109 -20.43 -4.90 15.39
CA PHE A 109 -21.89 -4.84 15.52
C PHE A 109 -22.43 -5.41 16.84
N PHE A 110 -21.56 -6.00 17.69
CA PHE A 110 -21.91 -6.59 18.97
C PHE A 110 -21.34 -5.77 20.13
#